data_AF-Q08P69-F1
#
_entry.id   AF-Q08P69-F1
#
_cell.length_a   1.000
_cell.length_b   1.000
_cell.length_c   1.000
_cell.angle_alpha   90.00
_cell.angle_beta   90.00
_cell.angle_gamma   90.00
#
_symmetry.space_group_name_H-M   'P 1'
#
loop_
_entity.id
_entity.type
_entity.pdbx_description
1 polymer ?
#
loop_
_entity_poly.entity_id
_entity_poly.type
_entity_poly.pdbx_seq_one_letter_code
_entity_poly.pdbx_strand_id
1 'polypeptide(L)'
;MVALVTLVAYGLAGIAVATLLGRTGRQGPLRFARLGLHACLWPLFLPVLLPGAASTSPSTEGARIETAETTLHDALQRLGRELGDPLSLETHRVRVLGTTLRAAAQRLAELETVLSLPAHDVNALVRELAALEAHADSKPVADILRERLAHLSRLEALRTQARADLERALARSGELATRLTLLRYEGATAHAATRARELTDTIDELCRTLEEVRAA
;
A
#
# COMPACT_ATOMS: atom_id res chain seq x y z
N MET A 1 -11.07 5.32 35.01
CA MET A 1 -10.51 6.69 34.94
C MET A 1 -10.21 7.16 33.52
N VAL A 2 -9.60 6.35 32.64
CA VAL A 2 -9.26 6.74 31.25
C VAL A 2 -10.46 7.23 30.44
N ALA A 3 -11.62 6.58 30.59
CA ALA A 3 -12.85 6.95 29.87
C ALA A 3 -13.43 8.33 30.27
N LEU A 4 -13.16 8.81 31.48
CA LEU A 4 -13.64 10.11 31.95
C LEU A 4 -12.72 11.24 31.46
N VAL A 5 -11.41 10.96 31.39
CA VAL A 5 -10.42 11.90 30.86
C VAL A 5 -10.61 12.10 29.35
N THR A 6 -10.88 11.03 28.61
CA THR A 6 -11.20 11.15 27.17
C THR A 6 -12.48 11.94 26.96
N LEU A 7 -13.55 11.67 27.71
CA LEU A 7 -14.82 12.38 27.59
C LEU A 7 -14.69 13.90 27.88
N VAL A 8 -13.89 14.27 28.89
CA VAL A 8 -13.60 15.68 29.22
C VAL A 8 -12.76 16.35 28.12
N ALA A 9 -11.75 15.66 27.60
CA ALA A 9 -10.91 16.17 26.50
C ALA A 9 -11.73 16.39 25.22
N TYR A 10 -12.64 15.47 24.88
CA TYR A 10 -13.54 15.60 23.74
C TYR A 10 -14.58 16.70 23.93
N GLY A 11 -15.09 16.89 25.15
CA GLY A 11 -15.98 17.99 25.50
C GLY A 11 -15.32 19.36 25.29
N LEU A 12 -14.08 19.51 25.76
CA LEU A 12 -13.31 20.76 25.59
C LEU A 12 -12.97 21.05 24.13
N ALA A 13 -12.60 20.03 23.35
CA ALA A 13 -12.34 20.18 21.91
C ALA A 13 -13.61 20.62 21.15
N GLY A 14 -14.77 20.06 21.48
CA GLY A 14 -16.05 20.47 20.88
C GLY A 14 -16.42 21.93 21.18
N ILE A 15 -16.18 22.39 22.42
CA ILE A 15 -16.43 23.78 22.83
C ILE A 15 -15.48 24.76 22.11
N ALA A 16 -14.20 24.39 21.96
CA ALA A 16 -13.22 25.21 21.23
C ALA A 16 -13.59 25.39 19.75
N VAL A 17 -14.08 24.34 19.09
CA VAL A 17 -14.51 24.40 17.69
C VAL A 17 -15.81 25.19 17.53
N ALA A 18 -16.76 25.02 18.46
CA ALA A 18 -18.03 25.76 18.45
C ALA A 18 -17.82 27.28 18.63
N THR A 19 -16.89 27.68 19.51
CA THR A 19 -16.55 29.09 19.75
C THR A 19 -15.80 29.72 18.57
N LEU A 20 -14.96 28.96 17.87
CA LEU A 20 -14.27 29.43 16.66
C LEU A 20 -15.25 29.63 15.48
N LEU A 21 -16.21 28.72 15.29
CA LEU A 21 -17.23 28.83 14.25
C LEU A 21 -18.28 29.91 14.54
N GLY A 22 -18.59 30.17 15.81
CA GLY A 22 -19.53 31.23 16.21
C GLY A 22 -19.04 32.64 15.88
N ARG A 23 -17.73 32.82 15.66
CA ARG A 23 -17.10 34.14 15.45
C ARG A 23 -17.14 34.66 14.01
N THR A 24 -17.47 33.83 13.01
CA THR A 24 -17.20 34.13 11.59
C THR A 24 -18.40 34.21 10.63
N GLY A 25 -19.67 34.30 11.07
CA GLY A 25 -20.72 34.55 10.07
C GLY A 25 -22.18 34.62 10.51
N ARG A 26 -22.90 35.52 9.81
CA ARG A 26 -24.34 35.85 9.85
C ARG A 26 -25.26 34.68 10.22
N GLN A 27 -26.18 34.98 11.13
CA GLN A 27 -27.03 34.06 11.88
C GLN A 27 -28.18 33.53 11.02
N GLY A 28 -28.28 32.21 10.89
CA GLY A 28 -29.43 31.53 10.30
C GLY A 28 -29.69 30.19 10.99
N PRO A 29 -30.97 29.80 11.20
CA PRO A 29 -31.36 28.59 11.95
C PRO A 29 -30.89 27.28 11.28
N LEU A 30 -30.65 27.32 9.97
CA LEU A 30 -30.09 26.20 9.18
C LEU A 30 -28.69 25.76 9.64
N ARG A 31 -27.94 26.62 10.35
CA ARG A 31 -26.58 26.32 10.78
C ARG A 31 -26.53 25.42 12.02
N PHE A 32 -27.51 25.54 12.93
CA PHE A 32 -27.60 24.67 14.12
C PHE A 32 -27.99 23.24 13.75
N ALA A 33 -28.90 23.06 12.79
CA ALA A 33 -29.22 21.75 12.24
C ALA A 33 -27.99 21.10 11.57
N ARG A 34 -27.21 21.90 10.82
CA ARG A 34 -25.99 21.42 10.15
C ARG A 34 -24.84 21.12 11.13
N LEU A 35 -24.71 21.89 12.21
CA LEU A 35 -23.76 21.66 13.30
C LEU A 35 -24.11 20.40 14.10
N GLY A 36 -25.39 20.18 14.41
CA GLY A 36 -25.85 18.96 15.06
C GLY A 36 -25.60 17.72 14.19
N LEU A 37 -25.85 17.82 12.88
CA LEU A 37 -25.58 16.75 11.94
C LEU A 37 -24.08 16.44 11.84
N HIS A 38 -23.22 17.47 11.75
CA HIS A 38 -21.77 17.28 11.73
C HIS A 38 -21.21 16.74 13.06
N ALA A 39 -21.73 17.17 14.21
CA ALA A 39 -21.34 16.64 15.51
C ALA A 39 -21.75 15.16 15.67
N CYS A 40 -22.92 14.78 15.14
CA CYS A 40 -23.42 13.41 15.18
C CYS A 40 -22.68 12.49 14.18
N LEU A 41 -22.30 13.01 13.02
CA LEU A 41 -21.57 12.27 11.97
C LEU A 41 -20.05 12.28 12.12
N TRP A 42 -19.48 13.17 12.95
CA TRP A 42 -18.03 13.24 13.22
C TRP A 42 -17.38 11.88 13.58
N PRO A 43 -17.92 11.06 14.51
CA PRO A 43 -17.31 9.76 14.82
C PRO A 43 -17.35 8.77 13.66
N LEU A 44 -18.31 8.92 12.73
CA LEU A 44 -18.41 8.11 11.51
C LEU A 44 -17.32 8.47 10.48
N PHE A 45 -16.94 9.75 10.41
CA PHE A 45 -15.91 10.24 9.49
C PHE A 45 -14.48 10.18 10.07
N LEU A 46 -14.34 9.97 11.38
CA LEU A 46 -13.05 9.85 12.06
C LEU A 46 -12.11 8.78 11.44
N PRO A 47 -12.55 7.53 11.16
CA PRO A 47 -11.68 6.52 10.54
C PRO A 47 -11.32 6.83 9.08
N VAL A 48 -12.07 7.71 8.40
CA VAL A 48 -11.80 8.12 7.01
C VAL A 48 -10.85 9.31 6.96
N LEU A 49 -10.84 10.16 8.00
CA LEU A 49 -10.05 11.39 8.08
C LEU A 49 -8.74 11.25 8.85
N LEU A 50 -8.57 10.22 9.68
CA LEU A 50 -7.23 9.83 10.08
C LEU A 50 -6.56 9.13 8.89
N PRO A 51 -5.52 9.70 8.27
CA PRO A 51 -4.57 8.88 7.56
C PRO A 51 -3.96 7.99 8.64
N GLY A 52 -4.53 6.80 8.83
CA GLY A 52 -3.88 5.76 9.59
C GLY A 52 -2.49 5.66 8.98
N ALA A 53 -1.46 5.89 9.79
CA ALA A 53 -0.11 5.57 9.38
C ALA A 53 -0.18 4.13 8.87
N ALA A 54 -0.09 3.97 7.55
CA ALA A 54 -0.15 2.66 6.92
C ALA A 54 1.18 1.99 7.19
N SER A 55 1.44 1.65 8.46
CA SER A 55 2.31 0.57 8.85
C SER A 55 1.61 -0.68 8.34
N THR A 56 1.81 -0.93 7.06
CA THR A 56 1.33 -2.10 6.35
C THR A 56 2.19 -3.21 6.92
N SER A 57 1.71 -3.84 8.00
CA SER A 57 2.47 -4.89 8.66
C SER A 57 2.77 -5.98 7.62
N PRO A 58 3.98 -6.56 7.61
CA PRO A 58 4.30 -7.67 6.70
C PRO A 58 3.30 -8.83 6.80
N SER A 59 2.60 -8.96 7.93
CA SER A 59 1.50 -9.92 8.10
C SER A 59 0.28 -9.64 7.21
N THR A 60 -0.04 -8.37 6.93
CA THR A 60 -1.18 -7.98 6.08
C THR A 60 -0.87 -8.21 4.60
N GLU A 61 0.34 -7.88 4.15
CA GLU A 61 0.75 -8.15 2.77
C GLU A 61 0.90 -9.64 2.51
N GLY A 62 1.48 -10.40 3.45
CA GLY A 62 1.54 -11.86 3.38
C GLY A 62 0.17 -12.50 3.18
N ALA A 63 -0.83 -12.08 3.97
CA ALA A 63 -2.19 -12.59 3.83
C ALA A 63 -2.84 -12.24 2.47
N ARG A 64 -2.55 -11.06 1.91
CA ARG A 64 -3.03 -10.66 0.58
C ARG A 64 -2.40 -11.50 -0.53
N ILE A 65 -1.09 -11.77 -0.43
CA ILE A 65 -0.37 -12.61 -1.40
C ILE A 65 -0.88 -14.04 -1.33
N GLU A 66 -1.05 -14.59 -0.12
CA GLU A 66 -1.62 -15.93 0.08
C GLU A 66 -3.04 -16.02 -0.49
N THR A 67 -3.87 -15.00 -0.28
CA THR A 67 -5.23 -14.94 -0.85
C THR A 67 -5.18 -14.91 -2.38
N ALA A 68 -4.27 -14.14 -2.98
CA ALA A 68 -4.13 -14.07 -4.43
C ALA A 68 -3.65 -15.40 -5.04
N GLU A 69 -2.65 -16.04 -4.43
CA GLU A 69 -2.11 -17.33 -4.86
C GLU A 69 -3.15 -18.45 -4.75
N THR A 70 -3.85 -18.54 -3.61
CA THR A 70 -4.90 -19.55 -3.39
C THR A 70 -6.06 -19.36 -4.37
N THR A 71 -6.48 -18.12 -4.62
CA THR A 71 -7.56 -17.83 -5.57
C THR A 71 -7.17 -18.20 -7.00
N LEU A 72 -5.94 -17.89 -7.45
CA LEU A 72 -5.43 -18.28 -8.76
C LEU A 72 -5.31 -19.80 -8.89
N HIS A 73 -4.76 -20.45 -7.86
CA HIS A 73 -4.57 -21.89 -7.82
C HIS A 73 -5.91 -22.63 -7.90
N ASP A 74 -6.91 -22.19 -7.14
CA ASP A 74 -8.26 -22.76 -7.14
C ASP A 74 -8.95 -22.56 -8.50
N ALA A 75 -8.78 -21.39 -9.13
CA ALA A 75 -9.34 -21.12 -10.45
C ALA A 75 -8.74 -22.06 -11.50
N LEU A 76 -7.43 -22.26 -11.51
CA LEU A 76 -6.74 -23.19 -12.42
C LEU A 76 -7.13 -24.65 -12.17
N GLN A 77 -7.19 -25.09 -10.91
CA GLN A 77 -7.59 -26.46 -10.60
C GLN A 77 -9.02 -26.76 -11.08
N ARG A 78 -9.96 -25.83 -10.85
CA ARG A 78 -11.34 -26.00 -11.29
C ARG A 78 -11.44 -26.04 -12.81
N LEU A 79 -10.75 -25.13 -13.50
CA LEU A 79 -10.70 -25.10 -14.96
C LEU A 79 -10.08 -26.38 -15.54
N GLY A 80 -8.96 -26.85 -14.98
CA GLY A 80 -8.31 -28.09 -15.43
C GLY A 80 -9.20 -29.34 -15.28
N ARG A 81 -9.97 -29.43 -14.18
CA ARG A 81 -10.95 -30.52 -14.00
C ARG A 81 -12.05 -30.50 -15.05
N GLU A 82 -12.57 -29.33 -15.40
CA GLU A 82 -13.63 -29.20 -16.40
C GLU A 82 -13.13 -29.44 -17.84
N LEU A 83 -11.88 -29.09 -18.12
CA LEU A 83 -11.25 -29.35 -19.42
C LEU A 83 -10.74 -30.78 -19.59
N GLY A 84 -10.64 -31.56 -18.49
CA GLY A 84 -9.98 -32.86 -18.50
C GLY A 84 -8.46 -32.77 -18.74
N ASP A 85 -7.86 -31.60 -18.54
CA ASP A 85 -6.44 -31.32 -18.74
C ASP A 85 -5.81 -30.85 -17.42
N PRO A 86 -4.89 -31.62 -16.82
CA PRO A 86 -4.18 -31.17 -15.63
C PRO A 86 -3.20 -30.05 -16.00
N LEU A 87 -3.67 -28.80 -15.85
CA LEU A 87 -2.92 -27.53 -15.96
C LEU A 87 -1.82 -27.39 -14.87
N SER A 88 -0.95 -28.38 -14.80
CA SER A 88 0.05 -28.59 -13.75
C SER A 88 1.24 -27.65 -13.90
N LEU A 89 1.60 -27.30 -15.15
CA LEU A 89 2.64 -26.33 -15.44
C LEU A 89 2.19 -24.91 -15.04
N GLU A 90 0.95 -24.57 -15.33
CA GLU A 90 0.32 -23.30 -14.96
C GLU A 90 0.18 -23.18 -13.45
N THR A 91 -0.14 -24.30 -12.79
CA THR A 91 -0.13 -24.39 -11.33
C THR A 91 1.25 -24.12 -10.74
N HIS A 92 2.32 -24.63 -11.38
CA HIS A 92 3.69 -24.33 -10.97
C HIS A 92 4.02 -22.84 -11.16
N ARG A 93 3.63 -22.23 -12.29
CA ARG A 93 3.79 -20.79 -12.55
C ARG A 93 3.12 -19.92 -11.49
N VAL A 94 1.90 -20.27 -11.06
CA VAL A 94 1.21 -19.55 -9.96
C VAL A 94 2.00 -19.62 -8.65
N ARG A 95 2.58 -20.78 -8.33
CA ARG A 95 3.44 -20.91 -7.13
C ARG A 95 4.70 -20.06 -7.26
N VAL A 96 5.33 -20.02 -8.43
CA VAL A 96 6.49 -19.16 -8.70
C VAL A 96 6.11 -17.69 -8.50
N LEU A 97 4.98 -17.25 -9.03
CA LEU A 97 4.43 -15.91 -8.79
C LEU A 97 4.22 -15.61 -7.30
N GLY A 98 3.65 -16.56 -6.55
CA GLY A 98 3.50 -16.42 -5.11
C GLY A 98 4.85 -16.22 -4.40
N THR A 99 5.88 -16.96 -4.81
CA THR A 99 7.24 -16.79 -4.25
C THR A 99 7.88 -15.45 -4.62
N THR A 100 7.72 -14.96 -5.85
CA THR A 100 8.28 -13.68 -6.28
C THR A 100 7.58 -12.51 -5.59
N LEU A 101 6.25 -12.56 -5.43
CA LEU A 101 5.48 -11.57 -4.68
C LEU A 101 5.89 -11.50 -3.20
N ARG A 102 6.08 -12.65 -2.53
CA ARG A 102 6.54 -12.69 -1.14
C ARG A 102 7.95 -12.13 -0.99
N ALA A 103 8.85 -12.44 -1.92
CA ALA A 103 10.20 -11.88 -1.93
C ALA A 103 10.18 -10.35 -2.12
N ALA A 104 9.34 -9.84 -3.01
CA ALA A 104 9.17 -8.40 -3.23
C ALA A 104 8.61 -7.69 -1.97
N ALA A 105 7.60 -8.28 -1.32
CA ALA A 105 7.04 -7.75 -0.07
C ALA A 105 8.07 -7.76 1.08
N GLN A 106 8.85 -8.82 1.21
CA GLN A 106 9.94 -8.88 2.19
C GLN A 106 10.97 -7.77 1.96
N ARG A 107 11.35 -7.54 0.70
CA ARG A 107 12.29 -6.48 0.36
C ARG A 107 11.73 -5.09 0.64
N LEU A 108 10.45 -4.86 0.39
CA LEU A 108 9.77 -3.62 0.75
C LEU A 108 9.81 -3.39 2.27
N ALA A 109 9.52 -4.43 3.06
CA ALA A 109 9.59 -4.36 4.51
C ALA A 109 11.02 -4.07 5.03
N GLU A 110 12.05 -4.63 4.38
CA GLU A 110 13.46 -4.29 4.68
C GLU A 110 13.75 -2.81 4.41
N LEU A 111 13.31 -2.28 3.26
CA LEU A 111 13.47 -0.86 2.92
C LEU A 111 12.75 0.06 3.91
N GLU A 112 11.52 -0.29 4.28
CA GLU A 112 10.75 0.44 5.31
C GLU A 112 11.45 0.41 6.66
N THR A 113 12.05 -0.72 7.03
CA THR A 113 12.82 -0.85 8.28
C THR A 113 14.05 0.05 8.26
N VAL A 114 14.82 0.06 7.17
CA VAL A 114 16.00 0.94 7.03
C VAL A 114 15.61 2.42 7.08
N LEU A 115 14.55 2.80 6.37
CA LEU A 115 14.08 4.18 6.30
C LEU A 115 13.42 4.67 7.61
N SER A 116 12.94 3.76 8.46
CA SER A 116 12.36 4.12 9.77
C SER A 116 13.38 4.33 10.88
N LEU A 117 14.67 4.07 10.63
CA LEU A 117 15.73 4.33 11.61
C LEU A 117 15.82 5.83 11.92
N PRO A 118 15.97 6.24 13.20
CA PRO A 118 16.07 7.66 13.58
C PRO A 118 17.24 8.39 12.89
N ALA A 119 18.30 7.66 12.56
CA ALA A 119 19.44 8.19 11.83
C ALA A 119 19.09 8.71 10.42
N HIS A 120 17.94 8.30 9.87
CA HIS A 120 17.44 8.69 8.54
C HIS A 120 16.28 9.69 8.62
N ASP A 121 16.07 10.36 9.77
CA ASP A 121 15.09 11.45 9.86
C ASP A 121 15.50 12.61 8.95
N VAL A 122 14.85 12.69 7.79
CA VAL A 122 15.06 13.72 6.76
C VAL A 122 14.90 15.12 7.36
N ASN A 123 13.94 15.34 8.26
CA ASN A 123 13.72 16.65 8.86
C ASN A 123 14.85 17.04 9.82
N ALA A 124 15.39 16.08 10.57
CA ALA A 124 16.55 16.32 11.42
C ALA A 124 17.79 16.67 10.57
N LEU A 125 18.05 15.91 9.51
CA LEU A 125 19.19 16.12 8.62
C LEU A 125 19.10 17.45 7.85
N VAL A 126 17.90 17.85 7.42
CA VAL A 126 17.68 19.16 6.77
C VAL A 126 17.93 20.32 7.74
N ARG A 127 17.50 20.20 9.00
CA ARG A 127 17.79 21.22 10.02
C ARG A 127 19.30 21.33 10.32
N GLU A 128 19.97 20.19 10.39
CA GLU A 128 21.42 20.13 10.62
C GLU A 128 22.20 20.75 9.44
N LEU A 129 21.81 20.44 8.21
CA LEU A 129 22.38 21.06 7.02
C LEU A 129 22.22 22.59 7.03
N ALA A 130 21.00 23.08 7.33
CA ALA A 130 20.74 24.52 7.41
C ALA A 130 21.59 25.23 8.49
N ALA A 131 21.84 24.55 9.63
CA ALA A 131 22.71 25.09 10.67
C ALA A 131 24.19 25.14 10.24
N LEU A 132 24.65 24.15 9.46
CA LEU A 132 26.02 24.09 8.95
C LEU A 132 26.26 25.09 7.82
N GLU A 133 25.27 25.34 6.96
CA GLU A 133 25.37 26.33 5.88
C GLU A 133 25.49 27.77 6.38
N ALA A 134 25.07 28.05 7.62
CA ALA A 134 25.29 29.34 8.27
C ALA A 134 26.76 29.61 8.64
N HIS A 135 27.63 28.59 8.59
CA HIS A 135 29.03 28.68 8.99
C HIS A 135 29.96 28.37 7.80
N ALA A 136 30.75 29.35 7.35
CA ALA A 136 31.59 29.23 6.15
C ALA A 136 32.62 28.08 6.21
N ASP A 137 33.13 27.78 7.41
CA ASP A 137 34.14 26.72 7.63
C ASP A 137 33.56 25.29 7.58
N SER A 138 32.24 25.15 7.57
CA SER A 138 31.54 23.85 7.63
C SER A 138 31.22 23.25 6.25
N LYS A 139 31.71 23.87 5.16
CA LYS A 139 31.42 23.47 3.78
C LYS A 139 31.59 21.97 3.47
N PRO A 140 32.70 21.29 3.83
CA PRO A 140 32.85 19.87 3.50
C PRO A 140 31.84 18.97 4.23
N VAL A 141 31.44 19.32 5.45
CA VAL A 141 30.43 18.56 6.21
C VAL A 141 29.03 18.78 5.61
N ALA A 142 28.74 20.02 5.19
CA ALA A 142 27.50 20.33 4.47
C ALA A 142 27.38 19.56 3.14
N ASP A 143 28.49 19.41 2.40
CA ASP A 143 28.52 18.62 1.16
C ASP A 143 28.17 17.14 1.42
N ILE A 144 28.72 16.53 2.47
CA ILE A 144 28.42 15.15 2.88
C ILE A 144 26.93 14.98 3.24
N LEU A 145 26.35 15.93 3.98
CA LEU A 145 24.94 15.88 4.34
C LEU A 145 24.02 16.04 3.13
N ARG A 146 24.39 16.87 2.14
CA ARG A 146 23.62 16.98 0.88
C ARG A 146 23.63 15.66 0.12
N GLU A 147 24.77 15.01 0.00
CA GLU A 147 24.84 13.70 -0.65
C GLU A 147 24.00 12.66 0.10
N ARG A 148 24.08 12.67 1.44
CA ARG A 148 23.25 11.77 2.27
C ARG A 148 21.75 12.01 2.07
N LEU A 149 21.30 13.26 2.00
CA LEU A 149 19.91 13.59 1.71
C LEU A 149 19.49 13.15 0.31
N ALA A 150 20.36 13.31 -0.70
CA ALA A 150 20.13 12.81 -2.05
C ALA A 150 20.08 11.27 -2.12
N HIS A 151 20.84 10.57 -1.28
CA HIS A 151 20.74 9.12 -1.13
C HIS A 151 19.40 8.72 -0.53
N LEU A 152 18.96 9.40 0.53
CA LEU A 152 17.68 9.10 1.18
C LEU A 152 16.49 9.34 0.26
N SER A 153 16.48 10.45 -0.49
CA SER A 153 15.41 10.71 -1.46
C SER A 153 15.34 9.65 -2.57
N ARG A 154 16.50 9.16 -3.04
CA ARG A 154 16.56 8.02 -3.97
C ARG A 154 15.99 6.74 -3.35
N LEU A 155 16.33 6.43 -2.10
CA LEU A 155 15.78 5.26 -1.39
C LEU A 155 14.26 5.37 -1.17
N GLU A 156 13.74 6.56 -0.85
CA GLU A 156 12.30 6.79 -0.73
C GLU A 156 11.56 6.63 -2.06
N ALA A 157 12.16 7.11 -3.16
CA ALA A 157 11.63 6.91 -4.50
C ALA A 157 11.59 5.42 -4.85
N LEU A 158 12.66 4.66 -4.57
CA LEU A 158 12.72 3.22 -4.77
C LEU A 158 11.66 2.47 -3.95
N ARG A 159 11.48 2.81 -2.66
CA ARG A 159 10.41 2.24 -1.83
C ARG A 159 9.03 2.49 -2.44
N THR A 160 8.77 3.72 -2.89
CA THR A 160 7.48 4.11 -3.47
C THR A 160 7.20 3.35 -4.75
N GLN A 161 8.21 3.22 -5.61
CA GLN A 161 8.14 2.46 -6.85
C GLN A 161 7.88 0.97 -6.57
N ALA A 162 8.68 0.35 -5.69
CA ALA A 162 8.54 -1.06 -5.32
C ALA A 162 7.15 -1.38 -4.75
N ARG A 163 6.61 -0.48 -3.91
CA ARG A 163 5.24 -0.60 -3.39
C ARG A 163 4.20 -0.56 -4.50
N ALA A 164 4.30 0.41 -5.41
CA ALA A 164 3.38 0.54 -6.52
C ALA A 164 3.45 -0.65 -7.49
N ASP A 165 4.63 -1.22 -7.70
CA ASP A 165 4.84 -2.41 -8.52
C ASP A 165 4.21 -3.65 -7.88
N LEU A 166 4.40 -3.84 -6.56
CA LEU A 166 3.77 -4.93 -5.81
C LEU A 166 2.23 -4.83 -5.84
N GLU A 167 1.68 -3.64 -5.62
CA GLU A 167 0.24 -3.39 -5.69
C GLU A 167 -0.32 -3.67 -7.10
N ARG A 168 0.39 -3.24 -8.15
CA ARG A 168 0.01 -3.54 -9.54
C ARG A 168 0.06 -5.04 -9.84
N ALA A 169 1.08 -5.76 -9.35
CA ALA A 169 1.19 -7.20 -9.54
C ALA A 169 0.06 -7.97 -8.82
N LEU A 170 -0.28 -7.57 -7.60
CA LEU A 170 -1.43 -8.13 -6.87
C LEU A 170 -2.76 -7.87 -7.58
N ALA A 171 -2.98 -6.65 -8.08
CA ALA A 171 -4.18 -6.31 -8.83
C ALA A 171 -4.31 -7.15 -10.11
N ARG A 172 -3.22 -7.29 -10.88
CA ARG A 172 -3.17 -8.12 -12.09
C ARG A 172 -3.39 -9.61 -11.77
N SER A 173 -2.86 -10.09 -10.65
CA SER A 173 -3.11 -11.47 -10.19
C SER A 173 -4.59 -11.73 -9.92
N GLY A 174 -5.28 -10.78 -9.27
CA GLY A 174 -6.73 -10.84 -9.05
C GLY A 174 -7.54 -10.77 -10.35
N GLU A 175 -7.11 -9.95 -11.30
CA GLU A 175 -7.71 -9.88 -12.64
C GLU A 175 -7.57 -11.22 -13.38
N LEU A 176 -6.39 -11.83 -13.37
CA LEU A 176 -6.14 -13.14 -13.98
C LEU A 176 -7.02 -14.23 -13.37
N ALA A 177 -7.16 -14.26 -12.04
CA ALA A 177 -8.05 -15.20 -11.38
C ALA A 177 -9.51 -15.04 -11.83
N THR A 178 -9.96 -13.79 -11.99
CA THR A 178 -11.30 -13.48 -12.49
C THR A 178 -11.47 -13.93 -13.94
N ARG A 179 -10.49 -13.66 -14.82
CA ARG A 179 -10.51 -14.10 -16.23
C ARG A 179 -10.52 -15.61 -16.37
N LEU A 180 -9.71 -16.33 -15.58
CA LEU A 180 -9.72 -17.80 -15.55
C LEU A 180 -11.05 -18.36 -15.06
N THR A 181 -11.66 -17.70 -14.06
CA THR A 181 -13.01 -18.06 -13.58
C THR A 181 -14.09 -17.81 -14.63
N LEU A 182 -13.96 -16.75 -15.44
CA LEU A 182 -14.88 -16.46 -16.54
C LEU A 182 -14.74 -17.44 -17.71
N LEU A 183 -13.50 -17.81 -18.07
CA LEU A 183 -13.22 -18.82 -19.10
C LEU A 183 -13.94 -20.13 -18.85
N ARG A 184 -14.09 -20.49 -17.57
CA ARG A 184 -14.88 -21.65 -17.14
C ARG A 184 -16.32 -21.62 -17.69
N TYR A 185 -16.96 -20.46 -17.69
CA TYR A 185 -18.34 -20.30 -18.15
C TYR A 185 -18.47 -20.22 -19.67
N GLU A 186 -17.37 -20.04 -20.40
CA GLU A 186 -17.35 -20.08 -21.87
C GLU A 186 -17.42 -21.52 -22.42
N GLY A 187 -17.31 -22.53 -21.55
CA GLY A 187 -17.46 -23.95 -21.87
C GLY A 187 -16.14 -24.67 -22.14
N ALA A 188 -16.13 -25.99 -21.91
CA ALA A 188 -14.97 -26.86 -22.05
C ALA A 188 -14.63 -27.10 -23.53
N THR A 189 -13.93 -26.13 -24.13
CA THR A 189 -13.42 -26.22 -25.50
C THR A 189 -11.89 -26.22 -25.48
N ALA A 190 -11.27 -26.79 -26.51
CA ALA A 190 -9.82 -26.71 -26.70
C ALA A 190 -9.32 -25.25 -26.75
N HIS A 191 -10.17 -24.32 -27.17
CA HIS A 191 -9.88 -22.88 -27.16
C HIS A 191 -9.74 -22.30 -25.74
N ALA A 192 -10.53 -22.77 -24.77
CA ALA A 192 -10.43 -22.34 -23.38
C ALA A 192 -9.11 -22.79 -22.71
N ALA A 193 -8.63 -23.99 -23.04
CA ALA A 193 -7.32 -24.48 -22.59
C ALA A 193 -6.17 -23.61 -23.15
N THR A 194 -6.20 -23.29 -24.45
CA THR A 194 -5.20 -22.41 -25.07
C THR A 194 -5.24 -21.01 -24.46
N ARG A 195 -6.42 -20.40 -24.27
CA ARG A 195 -6.52 -19.10 -23.60
C ARG A 195 -6.03 -19.13 -22.16
N ALA A 196 -6.26 -20.21 -21.41
CA ALA A 196 -5.73 -20.34 -20.06
C ALA A 196 -4.19 -20.36 -20.04
N ARG A 197 -3.58 -21.01 -21.04
CA ARG A 197 -2.11 -21.01 -21.22
C ARG A 197 -1.60 -19.61 -21.58
N GLU A 198 -2.24 -18.92 -22.52
CA GLU A 198 -1.89 -17.53 -22.86
C GLU A 198 -2.04 -16.58 -21.67
N LEU A 199 -3.11 -16.73 -20.88
CA LEU A 199 -3.29 -15.95 -19.65
C LEU A 199 -2.22 -16.25 -18.61
N THR A 200 -1.75 -17.50 -18.51
CA THR A 200 -0.67 -17.86 -17.57
C THR A 200 0.71 -17.50 -18.09
N ASP A 201 0.92 -17.30 -19.39
CA ASP A 201 2.16 -16.68 -19.90
C ASP A 201 2.33 -15.24 -19.41
N THR A 202 1.24 -14.52 -19.14
CA THR A 202 1.32 -13.19 -18.52
C THR A 202 1.86 -13.23 -17.08
N ILE A 203 1.83 -14.39 -16.42
CA ILE A 203 2.44 -14.58 -15.10
C ILE A 203 3.97 -14.52 -15.19
N ASP A 204 4.55 -15.09 -16.24
CA ASP A 204 6.00 -15.07 -16.43
C ASP A 204 6.49 -13.63 -16.66
N GLU A 205 5.71 -12.82 -17.39
CA GLU A 205 5.97 -11.39 -17.55
C GLU A 205 5.87 -10.62 -16.22
N LEU A 206 4.86 -10.93 -15.40
CA LEU A 206 4.74 -10.36 -14.05
C LEU A 206 5.97 -10.69 -13.18
N CYS A 207 6.40 -11.95 -13.19
CA CYS A 207 7.60 -12.38 -12.48
C CYS A 207 8.84 -11.61 -12.95
N ARG A 208 9.02 -11.45 -14.27
CA ARG A 208 10.12 -10.67 -14.83
C ARG A 208 10.09 -9.22 -14.37
N THR A 209 8.94 -8.55 -14.41
CA THR A 209 8.84 -7.16 -13.94
C THR A 209 9.19 -7.00 -12.46
N LEU A 210 8.85 -7.97 -11.62
CA LEU A 210 9.21 -7.96 -10.20
C LEU A 210 10.70 -8.26 -9.98
N GLU A 211 11.31 -9.10 -10.83
CA GLU A 211 12.75 -9.39 -10.79
C GLU A 211 13.62 -8.23 -11.28
N GLU A 212 13.17 -7.47 -12.27
CA GLU A 212 13.87 -6.27 -12.74
C GLU A 212 13.95 -5.20 -11.65
N VAL A 213 12.86 -5.02 -10.89
CA VAL A 213 12.81 -4.12 -9.73
C VAL A 213 13.73 -4.59 -8.59
N ARG A 214 14.01 -5.90 -8.50
CA ARG A 214 14.98 -6.44 -7.54
C ARG A 214 16.43 -6.12 -7.91
N ALA A 215 16.74 -5.99 -9.21
CA ALA A 215 18.11 -5.78 -9.70
C ALA A 215 18.53 -4.30 -9.70
N ALA A 216 17.58 -3.37 -9.62
CA ALA A 216 17.80 -1.92 -9.57
C ALA A 216 18.06 -1.42 -8.13
#